data_AF-A0A962IDM6-F1
#
_entry.id   AF-A0A962IDM6-F1
#
_cell.length_a   1.000
_cell.length_b   1.000
_cell.length_c   1.000
_cell.angle_alpha   90.00
_cell.angle_beta   90.00
_cell.angle_gamma   90.00
#
_symmetry.space_group_name_H-M   'P 1'
#
loop_
_entity.id
_entity.type
_entity.pdbx_description
1 polymer ?
#
loop_
_entity_poly.entity_id
_entity_poly.type
_entity_poly.pdbx_seq_one_letter_code
_entity_poly.pdbx_strand_id
1 'polypeptide(L)' 'MEKCAGIVRAGMNDCGANGHACAGMAREDNDPDEWITLPKGTCGKIAGADCG' A
#
# COMPACT_ATOMS: atom_id res chain seq x y z
N MET A 1 7.57 11.00 -2.26
CA MET A 1 6.81 9.74 -2.26
C MET A 1 6.76 9.22 -0.84
N GLU A 2 5.62 8.68 -0.41
CA GLU A 2 5.38 8.05 0.89
C GLU A 2 4.77 6.67 0.66
N LYS A 3 5.06 5.71 1.55
CA LYS A 3 4.40 4.41 1.53
C LYS A 3 3.06 4.55 2.22
N CYS A 4 2.03 4.00 1.61
CA CYS A 4 0.67 4.08 2.11
C CYS A 4 0.11 2.68 2.19
N ALA A 5 -0.07 2.19 3.42
CA ALA A 5 -0.50 0.83 3.72
C ALA A 5 -1.96 0.78 4.18
N GLY A 6 -2.57 -0.41 4.16
CA GLY A 6 -3.94 -0.60 4.65
C GLY A 6 -5.05 -0.03 3.76
N ILE A 7 -4.70 0.49 2.57
CA ILE A 7 -5.66 0.95 1.53
C ILE A 7 -5.42 0.29 0.18
N VAL A 8 -4.48 -0.64 0.13
CA VAL A 8 -4.07 -1.34 -1.07
C VAL A 8 -5.08 -2.43 -1.36
N ARG A 9 -5.60 -2.47 -2.60
CA ARG A 9 -6.47 -3.56 -3.03
C ARG A 9 -5.67 -4.82 -3.36
N ALA A 10 -6.33 -5.97 -3.30
CA ALA A 10 -5.80 -7.22 -3.80
C ALA A 10 -5.29 -7.04 -5.23
N GLY A 11 -4.05 -7.47 -5.48
CA GLY A 11 -3.37 -7.32 -6.75
C GLY A 11 -2.95 -5.90 -7.12
N MET A 12 -2.93 -4.94 -6.19
CA MET A 12 -2.59 -3.53 -6.46
C MET A 12 -1.46 -2.96 -5.60
N ASN A 13 -0.68 -3.79 -4.90
CA ASN A 13 0.50 -3.34 -4.16
C ASN A 13 1.70 -3.04 -5.05
N ASP A 14 2.62 -2.24 -4.54
CA ASP A 14 3.92 -1.99 -5.18
C ASP A 14 4.94 -3.11 -4.93
N CYS A 15 5.99 -3.17 -5.76
CA CYS A 15 7.11 -4.08 -5.56
C CYS A 15 7.77 -3.84 -4.18
N GLY A 16 8.05 -4.91 -3.45
CA GLY A 16 8.64 -4.86 -2.11
C GLY A 16 7.62 -4.70 -0.99
N ALA A 17 6.33 -4.54 -1.30
CA ALA A 17 5.26 -4.62 -0.30
C ALA A 17 5.09 -6.06 0.18
N ASN A 18 4.96 -6.24 1.50
CA ASN A 18 4.92 -7.55 2.16
C ASN A 18 6.06 -8.53 1.75
N GLY A 19 7.24 -8.01 1.40
CA GLY A 19 8.37 -8.83 0.94
C GLY A 19 8.20 -9.43 -0.48
N HIS A 20 7.19 -8.98 -1.23
CA HIS A 20 6.97 -9.41 -2.60
C HIS A 20 8.05 -8.86 -3.55
N ALA A 21 8.57 -9.72 -4.42
CA ALA A 21 9.54 -9.31 -5.43
C ALA A 21 8.92 -8.44 -6.54
N CYS A 22 7.61 -8.53 -6.74
CA CYS A 22 6.86 -7.86 -7.81
C CYS A 22 5.60 -7.18 -7.26
N ALA A 23 5.12 -6.16 -7.97
CA ALA A 23 3.83 -5.52 -7.74
C ALA A 23 2.67 -6.47 -8.08
N GLY A 24 1.49 -6.19 -7.52
CA GLY A 24 0.26 -6.93 -7.77
C GLY A 24 0.18 -8.31 -7.11
N MET A 25 0.89 -8.49 -6.01
CA MET A 25 0.94 -9.71 -5.20
C MET A 25 0.07 -9.66 -3.95
N ALA A 26 -0.51 -8.50 -3.62
CA ALA A 26 -1.47 -8.36 -2.52
C ALA A 26 -2.60 -9.38 -2.65
N ARG A 27 -2.83 -10.16 -1.59
CA ARG A 27 -3.84 -11.23 -1.61
C ARG A 27 -5.21 -10.75 -1.19
N GLU A 28 -5.25 -9.75 -0.33
CA GLU A 28 -6.47 -9.22 0.28
C GLU A 28 -6.53 -7.71 0.13
N ASP A 29 -7.74 -7.17 0.22
CA ASP A 29 -7.95 -5.73 0.23
C ASP A 29 -7.60 -5.17 1.62
N ASN A 30 -6.95 -4.01 1.64
CA ASN A 30 -6.60 -3.25 2.84
C ASN A 30 -5.67 -4.00 3.80
N ASP A 31 -4.82 -4.88 3.25
CA ASP A 31 -3.79 -5.55 4.04
C ASP A 31 -2.81 -4.49 4.61
N PRO A 32 -2.54 -4.49 5.92
CA PRO A 32 -1.67 -3.52 6.58
C PRO A 32 -0.19 -3.69 6.22
N ASP A 33 0.23 -4.86 5.75
CA ASP A 33 1.60 -5.13 5.31
C ASP A 33 1.79 -4.80 3.82
N GLU A 34 0.68 -4.58 3.10
CA GLU A 34 0.66 -4.15 1.72
C GLU A 34 0.63 -2.64 1.59
N TRP A 35 1.55 -2.09 0.80
CA TRP A 35 1.66 -0.66 0.59
C TRP A 35 1.79 -0.29 -0.89
N ILE A 36 1.34 0.92 -1.19
CA ILE A 36 1.58 1.60 -2.46
C ILE A 36 2.29 2.92 -2.23
N THR A 37 3.02 3.37 -3.23
CA THR A 37 3.79 4.60 -3.20
C THR A 37 2.92 5.73 -3.72
N LEU A 38 2.62 6.70 -2.85
CA LEU A 38 1.86 7.88 -3.21
C LEU A 38 2.70 9.16 -3.11
N PRO A 39 2.29 10.27 -3.76
CA PRO A 39 2.85 11.58 -3.46
C PRO A 39 2.67 11.91 -1.98
N LYS A 40 3.67 12.57 -1.36
CA LYS A 40 3.63 12.91 0.06
C LYS A 40 2.38 13.72 0.41
N GLY A 41 1.75 13.39 1.54
CA GLY A 41 0.51 14.02 2.01
C GLY A 41 -0.75 13.56 1.27
N THR A 42 -0.66 12.53 0.43
CA THR A 42 -1.84 11.91 -0.19
C THR A 42 -2.38 10.80 0.69
N CYS A 43 -1.50 10.00 1.31
CA CYS A 43 -1.88 8.90 2.18
C CYS A 43 -2.71 9.39 3.37
N GLY A 44 -2.28 10.49 4.01
CA GLY A 44 -3.01 11.10 5.12
C GLY A 44 -4.36 11.73 4.75
N LYS A 45 -4.71 11.80 3.45
CA LYS A 45 -6.05 12.21 2.99
C LYS A 45 -6.99 11.02 2.77
N ILE A 46 -6.47 9.80 2.81
CA ILE A 46 -7.23 8.58 2.62
C ILE A 46 -7.64 8.06 4.00
N ALA A 47 -8.94 8.03 4.27
CA ALA A 47 -9.45 7.55 5.55
C ALA A 47 -9.15 6.05 5.72
N GLY A 48 -8.53 5.68 6.84
CA GLY A 48 -8.12 4.31 7.12
C GLY A 48 -6.76 3.90 6.58
N ALA A 49 -6.04 4.80 5.91
CA ALA A 49 -4.67 4.54 5.47
C ALA A 49 -3.66 4.71 6.60
N ASP A 50 -2.69 3.80 6.64
CA ASP A 50 -1.51 3.93 7.48
C ASP A 50 -0.35 4.55 6.69
N CYS A 51 0.22 5.62 7.25
CA CYS A 51 1.20 6.46 6.57
C CYS A 51 2.67 6.02 6.79
N GLY A 52 2.93 4.89 7.48
CA GLY A 52 4.24 4.24 7.62
C GLY A 52 5.47 5.14 7.70
#